data_AF-A0A5K0Z6U7-F1
#
_entry.id   AF-A0A5K0Z6U7-F1
#
_cell.length_a   1.000
_cell.length_b   1.000
_cell.length_c   1.000
_cell.angle_alpha   90.00
_cell.angle_beta   90.00
_cell.angle_gamma   90.00
#
_symmetry.space_group_name_H-M   'P 1'
#
loop_
_entity.id
_entity.type
_entity.pdbx_description
1 polymer ?
#
loop_
_entity_poly.entity_id
_entity_poly.type
_entity_poly.pdbx_seq_one_letter_code
_entity_poly.pdbx_strand_id
1 'polypeptide(L)' 'REYEEYKVRINALVAKAQKTPDEGWIMQDGTPWPGNNPRDHPGMIQ' A
#
# COMPACT_ATOMS: atom_id res chain seq x y z
N ARG A 1 -2.88 8.52 -24.13
CA ARG A 1 -2.00 7.35 -23.87
C ARG A 1 -1.54 7.34 -22.42
N GLU A 2 -0.93 8.41 -21.91
CA GLU A 2 -0.44 8.49 -20.52
C GLU A 2 -1.50 8.21 -19.45
N TYR A 3 -2.74 8.68 -19.64
CA TYR A 3 -3.84 8.38 -18.72
C TYR A 3 -4.13 6.88 -18.61
N GLU A 4 -4.14 6.16 -19.74
CA GLU A 4 -4.39 4.71 -19.72
C GLU A 4 -3.25 3.97 -19.01
N GLU A 5 -2.01 4.37 -19.24
CA GLU A 5 -0.84 3.82 -18.56
C GLU A 5 -0.85 4.13 -17.04
N TYR A 6 -1.33 5.32 -16.65
CA TYR A 6 -1.58 5.66 -15.25
C TYR A 6 -2.67 4.78 -14.64
N LYS A 7 -3.81 4.64 -15.31
CA LYS A 7 -4.95 3.83 -14.87
C LYS A 7 -4.56 2.37 -14.68
N VAL A 8 -3.78 1.79 -15.60
CA VAL A 8 -3.28 0.41 -15.46
C VAL A 8 -2.39 0.26 -14.23
N ARG A 9 -1.48 1.21 -13.98
CA ARG A 9 -0.60 1.17 -12.79
C ARG A 9 -1.40 1.25 -11.49
N ILE A 10 -2.37 2.15 -11.40
CA ILE A 10 -3.23 2.28 -10.21
C ILE A 10 -4.06 1.02 -9.99
N ASN A 11 -4.66 0.47 -11.05
CA ASN A 11 -5.44 -0.77 -10.94
C ASN A 11 -4.60 -1.95 -10.46
N ALA A 12 -3.34 -2.04 -10.87
CA ALA A 12 -2.41 -3.06 -10.37
C ALA A 12 -2.15 -2.90 -8.85
N LEU A 13 -2.02 -1.67 -8.35
CA LEU A 13 -1.89 -1.40 -6.92
C LEU A 13 -3.15 -1.79 -6.14
N VAL A 14 -4.33 -1.45 -6.66
CA VAL A 14 -5.62 -1.82 -6.06
C VAL A 14 -5.77 -3.35 -6.00
N ALA A 15 -5.47 -4.05 -7.09
CA ALA A 15 -5.54 -5.50 -7.14
C ALA A 15 -4.59 -6.16 -6.13
N LYS A 16 -3.35 -5.65 -5.99
CA LYS A 16 -2.39 -6.13 -4.98
C LYS A 16 -2.92 -5.91 -3.56
N ALA A 17 -3.56 -4.77 -3.30
CA ALA A 17 -4.08 -4.41 -1.97
C ALA A 17 -5.29 -5.26 -1.52
N GLN A 18 -5.97 -5.97 -2.42
CA GLN A 18 -7.11 -6.84 -2.06
C GLN A 18 -6.72 -8.01 -1.16
N LYS A 19 -5.44 -8.42 -1.16
CA LYS A 19 -4.94 -9.48 -0.29
C LYS A 19 -3.94 -8.90 0.71
N THR A 20 -4.39 -8.74 1.94
CA THR A 20 -3.52 -8.37 3.07
C THR A 20 -2.49 -9.48 3.33
N PRO A 21 -1.19 -9.18 3.39
CA PRO A 21 -0.17 -10.15 3.77
C PRO A 21 -0.31 -10.55 5.25
N ASP A 22 0.01 -11.81 5.57
CA ASP A 22 -0.05 -12.32 6.96
C ASP A 22 0.98 -11.62 7.87
N GLU A 23 2.14 -11.24 7.32
CA GLU A 23 3.19 -10.47 8.03
C GLU A 23 2.93 -8.95 8.04
N GLY A 24 1.82 -8.51 7.46
CA GLY A 24 1.49 -7.10 7.29
C GLY A 24 2.13 -6.46 6.05
N TRP A 25 1.79 -5.20 5.81
CA TRP A 25 2.35 -4.42 4.71
C TRP A 25 3.76 -3.94 5.03
N ILE A 26 4.60 -3.92 4.00
CA ILE A 26 5.98 -3.44 4.03
C ILE A 26 6.12 -2.33 2.99
N MET A 27 6.86 -1.27 3.35
CA MET A 27 7.23 -0.18 2.46
C MET A 27 8.25 -0.61 1.40
N GLN A 28 8.49 0.22 0.40
CA GLN A 28 9.48 -0.08 -0.64
C GLN A 28 10.93 -0.16 -0.11
N ASP A 29 11.22 0.50 1.01
CA ASP A 29 12.52 0.47 1.68
C ASP A 29 12.72 -0.76 2.59
N GLY A 30 11.73 -1.66 2.66
CA GLY A 30 11.76 -2.86 3.49
C GLY A 30 11.30 -2.65 4.92
N THR A 31 10.90 -1.43 5.32
CA THR A 31 10.38 -1.18 6.67
C THR A 31 8.90 -1.59 6.79
N PRO A 32 8.44 -2.10 7.95
CA PRO A 32 7.03 -2.38 8.18
C PRO A 32 6.19 -1.10 8.08
N TRP A 33 5.03 -1.18 7.44
CA TRP A 33 4.12 -0.04 7.36
C TRP A 33 3.54 0.27 8.76
N PRO A 34 3.68 1.52 9.27
CA PRO A 34 3.19 1.87 10.60
C PRO A 34 1.68 1.69 10.78
N GLY A 35 0.90 1.76 9.69
CA GLY A 35 -0.56 1.62 9.68
C GLY A 35 -1.10 0.19 9.70
N ASN A 36 -0.26 -0.83 9.93
CA ASN A 36 -0.69 -2.25 9.90
C ASN A 36 -1.77 -2.59 10.95
N ASN A 37 -1.84 -1.85 12.07
CA ASN A 37 -2.92 -1.98 13.04
C ASN A 37 -3.82 -0.73 13.03
N PRO A 38 -5.02 -0.80 12.44
CA PRO A 38 -5.94 0.35 12.37
C PRO A 38 -6.41 0.90 13.73
N ARG A 39 -6.23 0.14 14.82
CA ARG A 39 -6.62 0.55 16.18
C ARG A 39 -5.47 1.15 16.99
N ASP A 40 -4.23 0.96 16.55
CA ASP A 40 -3.03 1.34 17.28
C ASP A 40 -1.90 1.58 16.28
N HIS A 41 -1.89 2.79 15.72
CA HIS A 41 -0.82 3.24 14.83
C HIS A 41 -0.47 4.71 15.11
N PRO A 42 0.79 5.11 14.93
CA PRO A 42 1.17 6.52 15.02
C PRO A 42 0.51 7.34 13.90
N GLY A 43 0.33 8.63 14.14
CA GLY A 43 0.03 9.58 13.06
C GLY A 43 1.20 9.63 12.07
N MET A 44 0.90 9.56 10.77
CA MET A 44 1.89 9.68 9.70
C MET A 44 1.64 10.97 8.91
N ILE A 45 2.70 11.72 8.63
CA ILE A 45 2.71 12.86 7.71
C ILE A 45 3.80 12.54 6.67
N GLN A 46 3.48 12.72 5.39
CA GLN A 46 4.37 12.44 4.26
C GLN A 46 4.71 13.72 3.50
#